data_AF-A0A9D4T5V0-F1
#
_entry.id   AF-A0A9D4T5V0-F1
#
_cell.length_a   1.000
_cell.length_b   1.000
_cell.length_c   1.000
_cell.angle_alpha   90.00
_cell.angle_beta   90.00
_cell.angle_gamma   90.00
#
_symmetry.space_group_name_H-M   'P 1'
#
loop_
_entity.id
_entity.type
_entity.pdbx_description
1 polymer ?
#
loop_
_entity_poly.entity_id
_entity_poly.type
_entity_poly.pdbx_seq_one_letter_code
_entity_poly.pdbx_strand_id
1 'polypeptide(L)'
;MREDRSVIVKVEIRDARTDRRRRPDRPRTPAGSPNATYDYFILSQQWSPGICAVEPQCVSTSKKNYWTIHGLWPAGDNTSPSFCVDEQFSGRVLDPIKRDLNKYWPSLTSAEARYFTFWRHQWQKHGTCAGDVPALNGLFKFFNSTLAVYKKYNIFEFLSNSLIRPSVVRTYSVSEIRNALSDDIRQKVNIVCSQRAPNRDAPVLTEIRFCLDKNLEPVNCQGKNGGCGRRNYYLPARS
;
A
#
# COMPACT_ATOMS: atom_id res chain seq x y z
N MET A 1 3.18 70.44 -33.85
CA MET A 1 4.50 69.78 -33.93
C MET A 1 4.97 69.60 -32.48
N ARG A 2 4.91 68.39 -31.90
CA ARG A 2 5.96 67.33 -31.91
C ARG A 2 7.34 67.96 -31.65
N GLU A 3 8.02 67.66 -30.56
CA GLU A 3 8.62 66.40 -30.08
C GLU A 3 9.17 66.71 -28.65
N ASP A 4 9.62 65.85 -27.76
CA ASP A 4 9.79 64.41 -27.56
C ASP A 4 10.26 64.31 -26.10
N ARG A 5 9.67 63.42 -25.28
CA ARG A 5 10.21 63.10 -23.95
C ARG A 5 10.22 61.58 -23.82
N SER A 6 11.38 61.03 -24.13
CA SER A 6 11.84 59.68 -23.80
C SER A 6 11.32 59.21 -22.44
N VAL A 7 10.48 58.17 -22.47
CA VAL A 7 10.04 57.44 -21.29
C VAL A 7 10.93 56.22 -21.12
N ILE A 8 11.69 56.21 -20.04
CA ILE A 8 12.52 55.10 -19.59
C ILE A 8 11.60 53.91 -19.26
N VAL A 9 11.73 52.82 -20.01
CA VAL A 9 11.06 51.54 -19.73
C VAL A 9 11.78 50.85 -18.58
N LYS A 10 11.17 50.83 -17.39
CA LYS A 10 11.59 49.93 -16.30
C LYS A 10 11.20 48.50 -16.69
N VAL A 11 12.20 47.66 -16.95
CA VAL A 11 12.02 46.22 -17.07
C VAL A 11 11.92 45.64 -15.66
N GLU A 12 10.72 45.25 -15.24
CA GLU A 12 10.52 44.42 -14.05
C GLU A 12 10.90 42.97 -14.36
N ILE A 13 11.96 42.50 -13.72
CA ILE A 13 12.36 41.09 -13.70
C ILE A 13 11.35 40.33 -12.83
N ARG A 14 10.50 39.50 -13.43
CA ARG A 14 9.61 38.59 -12.70
C ARG A 14 10.38 37.33 -12.29
N ASP A 15 10.47 37.11 -10.99
CA ASP A 15 11.06 35.93 -10.35
C ASP A 15 10.27 34.66 -10.71
N ALA A 16 10.94 33.68 -11.33
CA ALA A 16 10.36 32.42 -11.80
C ALA A 16 10.23 31.39 -10.66
N ARG A 17 9.64 31.78 -9.54
CA ARG A 17 9.27 30.88 -8.44
C ARG A 17 7.79 31.02 -8.13
N THR A 18 6.96 30.29 -8.86
CA THR A 18 5.67 29.70 -8.40
C THR A 18 4.84 29.22 -9.59
N ASP A 19 5.22 28.09 -10.19
CA ASP A 19 4.24 27.24 -10.90
C ASP A 19 4.36 25.79 -10.41
N ARG A 20 3.88 25.57 -9.18
CA ARG A 20 3.33 24.26 -8.82
C ARG A 20 1.84 24.39 -9.00
N ARG A 21 1.31 23.97 -10.15
CA ARG A 21 -0.11 23.64 -10.28
C ARG A 21 -0.50 22.75 -9.10
N ARG A 22 -1.18 23.32 -8.10
CA ARG A 22 -1.82 22.56 -7.03
C ARG A 22 -2.80 21.63 -7.72
N ARG A 23 -2.65 20.32 -7.52
CA ARG A 23 -3.72 19.37 -7.84
C ARG A 23 -4.98 19.88 -7.12
N PRO A 24 -6.15 19.93 -7.78
CA PRO A 24 -7.38 20.33 -7.11
C PRO A 24 -7.58 19.42 -5.89
N ASP A 25 -7.86 20.02 -4.73
CA ASP A 25 -8.22 19.29 -3.52
C ASP A 25 -9.48 18.48 -3.82
N ARG A 26 -9.30 17.16 -3.99
CA ARG A 26 -10.41 16.22 -4.07
C ARG A 26 -11.06 16.15 -2.69
N PRO A 27 -12.40 16.27 -2.56
CA PRO A 27 -13.07 16.16 -1.27
C PRO A 27 -12.75 14.80 -0.66
N ARG A 28 -11.98 14.78 0.43
CA ARG A 28 -11.78 13.57 1.23
C ARG A 28 -13.02 13.38 2.09
N THR A 29 -13.57 12.18 2.11
CA THR A 29 -14.59 11.82 3.09
C THR A 29 -14.06 12.14 4.50
N PRO A 30 -14.80 12.87 5.35
CA PRO A 30 -14.37 13.15 6.71
C PRO A 30 -14.11 11.84 7.46
N ALA A 31 -13.02 11.78 8.23
CA ALA A 31 -12.81 10.67 9.17
C ALA A 31 -13.98 10.62 10.15
N GLY A 32 -14.46 9.42 10.51
CA GLY A 32 -15.57 9.28 11.46
C GLY A 32 -16.98 9.24 10.87
N SER A 33 -17.15 9.11 9.55
CA SER A 33 -18.50 8.93 8.97
C SER A 33 -18.89 7.45 8.91
N PRO A 34 -19.97 7.01 9.60
CA PRO A 34 -20.46 5.63 9.50
C PRO A 34 -21.10 5.31 8.13
N ASN A 35 -21.47 6.34 7.35
CA ASN A 35 -22.03 6.21 6.00
C ASN A 35 -20.97 6.46 4.91
N ALA A 36 -19.69 6.31 5.24
CA ALA A 36 -18.63 6.60 4.29
C ALA A 36 -18.64 5.59 3.13
N THR A 37 -18.78 6.10 1.90
CA THR A 37 -18.88 5.28 0.70
C THR A 37 -17.51 4.87 0.17
N TYR A 38 -17.46 3.66 -0.39
CA TYR A 38 -16.30 3.11 -1.10
C TYR A 38 -16.78 2.09 -2.13
N ASP A 39 -15.96 1.87 -3.15
CA ASP A 39 -16.32 1.10 -4.34
C ASP A 39 -15.69 -0.29 -4.35
N TYR A 40 -14.48 -0.40 -3.80
CA TYR A 40 -13.67 -1.63 -3.79
C TYR A 40 -12.76 -1.65 -2.55
N PHE A 41 -12.02 -2.74 -2.38
CA PHE A 41 -10.95 -2.86 -1.39
C PHE A 41 -9.59 -2.93 -2.07
N ILE A 42 -8.56 -2.44 -1.40
CA ILE A 42 -7.17 -2.68 -1.75
C ILE A 42 -6.60 -3.66 -0.72
N LEU A 43 -6.21 -4.86 -1.16
CA LEU A 43 -5.38 -5.74 -0.37
C LEU A 43 -3.91 -5.44 -0.68
N SER A 44 -3.23 -4.84 0.28
CA SER A 44 -1.80 -4.60 0.21
C SER A 44 -1.01 -5.75 0.82
N GLN A 45 -0.23 -6.43 -0.02
CA GLN A 45 0.85 -7.29 0.43
C GLN A 45 2.18 -6.51 0.36
N GLN A 46 2.95 -6.58 1.43
CA GLN A 46 4.23 -5.91 1.59
C GLN A 46 5.41 -6.88 1.58
N TRP A 47 6.51 -6.44 0.99
CA TRP A 47 7.78 -7.12 1.01
C TRP A 47 8.66 -6.54 2.11
N SER A 48 8.72 -7.25 3.24
CA SER A 48 9.38 -6.74 4.44
C SER A 48 10.85 -6.31 4.26
N PRO A 49 11.73 -7.00 3.49
CA PRO A 49 13.08 -6.49 3.25
C PRO A 49 13.09 -5.17 2.48
N GLY A 50 12.14 -4.97 1.56
CA GLY A 50 12.00 -3.72 0.82
C GLY A 50 11.53 -2.56 1.70
N ILE A 51 10.50 -2.79 2.53
CA ILE A 51 10.02 -1.81 3.50
C ILE A 51 11.14 -1.45 4.49
N CYS A 52 11.83 -2.44 5.04
CA CYS A 52 12.91 -2.23 6.01
C CYS A 52 14.16 -1.57 5.42
N ALA A 53 14.32 -1.53 4.10
CA ALA A 53 15.37 -0.74 3.46
C ALA A 53 15.07 0.77 3.47
N VAL A 54 13.82 1.16 3.76
CA VAL A 54 13.36 2.57 3.75
C VAL A 54 12.70 3.02 5.04
N GLU A 55 12.50 2.11 5.99
CA GLU A 55 11.90 2.33 7.30
C GLU A 55 12.96 2.21 8.40
N PRO A 56 13.44 3.33 8.96
CA PRO A 56 14.47 3.32 10.01
C PRO A 56 14.05 2.58 11.28
N GLN A 57 12.74 2.54 11.58
CA GLN A 57 12.21 1.85 12.77
C GLN A 57 11.96 0.36 12.55
N CYS A 58 12.39 -0.20 11.42
CA CYS A 58 12.16 -1.60 11.15
C CYS A 58 12.85 -2.51 12.18
N VAL A 59 12.10 -3.48 12.70
CA VAL A 59 12.60 -4.55 13.56
C VAL A 59 13.08 -5.71 12.69
N SER A 60 14.37 -6.04 12.81
CA SER A 60 15.03 -7.04 11.97
C SER A 60 14.37 -8.43 12.03
N THR A 61 13.90 -8.85 13.21
CA THR A 61 13.22 -10.15 13.41
C THR A 61 11.84 -10.23 12.74
N SER A 62 11.25 -9.09 12.38
CA SER A 62 10.00 -9.03 11.60
C SER A 62 10.22 -9.20 10.10
N LYS A 63 11.47 -9.17 9.60
CA LYS A 63 11.77 -9.48 8.20
C LYS A 63 11.45 -10.94 7.90
N LYS A 64 10.66 -11.16 6.86
CA LYS A 64 10.26 -12.46 6.32
C LYS A 64 10.83 -12.63 4.91
N ASN A 65 11.10 -13.88 4.55
CA ASN A 65 11.49 -14.29 3.20
C ASN A 65 10.29 -14.55 2.28
N TYR A 66 9.08 -14.17 2.71
CA TYR A 66 7.83 -14.24 1.97
C TYR A 66 7.07 -12.91 2.13
N TRP A 67 6.11 -12.66 1.25
CA TRP A 67 5.26 -11.47 1.29
C TRP A 67 4.28 -11.55 2.45
N THR A 68 4.06 -10.44 3.16
CA THR A 68 3.12 -10.37 4.29
C THR A 68 2.01 -9.38 4.00
N ILE A 69 0.91 -9.43 4.74
CA ILE A 69 -0.18 -8.47 4.65
C ILE A 69 0.27 -7.16 5.32
N HIS A 70 0.04 -6.04 4.64
CA HIS A 70 0.03 -4.71 5.26
C HIS A 70 -1.39 -4.39 5.72
N GLY A 71 -2.37 -4.49 4.81
CA GLY A 71 -3.77 -4.42 5.19
C GLY A 71 -4.77 -4.54 4.03
N LEU A 72 -6.04 -4.58 4.42
CA LEU A 72 -7.20 -4.51 3.53
C LEU A 72 -7.91 -3.17 3.75
N TRP A 73 -8.01 -2.36 2.71
CA TRP A 73 -8.45 -0.97 2.83
C TRP A 73 -9.63 -0.68 1.91
N PRO A 74 -10.80 -0.29 2.44
CA PRO A 74 -11.87 0.26 1.62
C PRO A 74 -11.36 1.50 0.85
N ALA A 75 -11.65 1.55 -0.44
CA ALA A 75 -11.19 2.58 -1.36
C ALA A 75 -12.21 2.84 -2.48
N GLY A 76 -12.10 4.01 -3.08
CA GLY A 76 -12.85 4.42 -4.27
C GLY A 76 -12.06 5.50 -5.01
N ASP A 77 -12.63 6.00 -6.10
CA ASP A 77 -11.93 6.90 -7.02
C ASP A 77 -11.45 8.19 -6.34
N ASN A 78 -12.23 8.61 -5.34
CA ASN A 78 -12.00 9.81 -4.54
C ASN A 78 -12.13 9.57 -3.04
N THR A 79 -12.47 8.35 -2.62
CA THR A 79 -12.80 8.04 -1.24
C THR A 79 -11.83 7.01 -0.69
N SER A 80 -11.45 7.19 0.58
CA SER A 80 -10.71 6.22 1.36
C SER A 80 -11.23 6.41 2.78
N PRO A 81 -12.40 5.84 3.09
CA PRO A 81 -13.03 6.07 4.38
C PRO A 81 -12.11 5.60 5.50
N SER A 82 -12.17 6.28 6.64
CA SER A 82 -11.33 5.91 7.78
C SER A 82 -11.99 6.21 9.11
N PHE A 83 -11.70 5.36 10.09
CA PHE A 83 -12.20 5.50 11.46
C PHE A 83 -13.74 5.59 11.51
N CYS A 84 -14.45 4.77 10.73
CA CYS A 84 -15.90 4.95 10.50
C CYS A 84 -16.78 4.66 11.72
N VAL A 85 -16.33 3.77 12.61
CA VAL A 85 -17.00 3.45 13.87
C VAL A 85 -15.97 3.37 14.98
N ASP A 86 -16.29 3.94 16.15
CA ASP A 86 -15.49 3.79 17.35
C ASP A 86 -15.90 2.49 18.07
N GLU A 87 -15.26 1.39 17.67
CA GLU A 87 -15.46 0.08 18.29
C GLU A 87 -14.26 -0.33 19.14
N GLN A 88 -14.55 -0.97 20.28
CA GLN A 88 -13.50 -1.54 21.12
C GLN A 88 -12.77 -2.68 20.41
N PHE A 89 -11.45 -2.58 20.35
CA PHE A 89 -10.60 -3.67 19.87
C PHE A 89 -10.27 -4.63 21.02
N SER A 90 -10.78 -5.85 20.95
CA SER A 90 -10.39 -6.95 21.85
C SER A 90 -9.55 -7.98 21.11
N GLY A 91 -8.24 -8.01 21.40
CA GLY A 91 -7.32 -8.95 20.77
C GLY A 91 -7.66 -10.42 21.03
N ARG A 92 -8.39 -10.74 22.11
CA ARG A 92 -8.83 -12.10 22.45
C ARG A 92 -9.73 -12.71 21.38
N VAL A 93 -10.53 -11.87 20.70
CA VAL A 93 -11.39 -12.30 19.59
C VAL A 93 -10.56 -12.94 18.46
N LEU A 94 -9.28 -12.56 18.33
CA LEU A 94 -8.38 -13.04 17.30
C LEU A 94 -7.58 -14.28 17.73
N ASP A 95 -7.69 -14.76 18.97
CA ASP A 95 -6.92 -15.91 19.47
C ASP A 95 -7.01 -17.15 18.56
N PRO A 96 -8.17 -17.52 17.95
CA PRO A 96 -8.26 -18.67 17.04
C PRO A 96 -7.40 -18.55 15.77
N ILE A 97 -7.09 -17.33 15.33
CA ILE A 97 -6.33 -17.04 14.10
C ILE A 97 -5.00 -16.32 14.36
N LYS A 98 -4.63 -16.14 15.64
CA LYS A 98 -3.48 -15.34 16.06
C LYS A 98 -2.15 -15.86 15.52
N ARG A 99 -1.99 -17.18 15.42
CA ARG A 99 -0.79 -17.80 14.83
C ARG A 99 -0.61 -17.37 13.37
N ASP A 100 -1.70 -17.35 12.60
CA ASP A 100 -1.67 -16.96 11.20
C ASP A 100 -1.48 -15.45 11.06
N LEU A 101 -2.06 -14.64 11.95
CA LEU A 101 -1.80 -13.19 12.00
C LEU A 101 -0.34 -12.87 12.34
N ASN A 102 0.27 -13.53 13.33
CA ASN A 102 1.69 -13.36 13.64
C ASN A 102 2.59 -13.72 12.45
N LYS A 103 2.22 -14.78 11.72
CA LYS A 103 3.01 -15.27 10.59
C LYS A 103 2.87 -14.39 9.35
N TYR A 104 1.64 -14.02 8.99
CA TYR A 104 1.32 -13.43 7.69
C TYR A 104 0.95 -11.95 7.76
N TRP A 105 0.62 -11.40 8.93
CA TRP A 105 0.28 -9.98 9.12
C TRP A 105 1.12 -9.32 10.24
N PRO A 106 2.46 -9.49 10.27
CA PRO A 106 3.31 -8.91 11.30
C PRO A 106 3.39 -7.38 11.18
N SER A 107 3.68 -6.72 12.31
CA SER A 107 4.23 -5.36 12.28
C SER A 107 5.71 -5.41 11.90
N LEU A 108 6.14 -4.51 11.02
CA LEU A 108 7.55 -4.38 10.68
C LEU A 108 8.29 -3.43 11.62
N THR A 109 7.59 -2.64 12.43
CA THR A 109 8.18 -1.61 13.32
C THR A 109 8.00 -1.92 14.81
N SER A 110 7.61 -3.14 15.13
CA SER A 110 7.42 -3.58 16.51
C SER A 110 7.78 -5.05 16.64
N ALA A 111 8.19 -5.48 17.83
CA ALA A 111 8.36 -6.90 18.12
C ALA A 111 7.01 -7.64 18.12
N GLU A 112 7.03 -8.96 17.96
CA GLU A 112 5.83 -9.82 17.85
C GLU A 112 4.84 -9.60 19.00
N ALA A 113 5.33 -9.47 20.24
CA ALA A 113 4.51 -9.20 21.42
C ALA A 113 3.64 -7.93 21.30
N ARG A 114 3.95 -7.03 20.35
CA ARG A 114 3.25 -5.76 20.10
C ARG A 114 2.54 -5.70 18.75
N TYR A 115 2.47 -6.79 17.98
CA TYR A 115 1.75 -6.83 16.70
C TYR A 115 0.27 -6.46 16.84
N PHE A 116 -0.35 -6.73 17.99
CA PHE A 116 -1.73 -6.32 18.28
C PHE A 116 -1.96 -4.80 18.13
N THR A 117 -0.95 -3.96 18.39
CA THR A 117 -1.05 -2.50 18.20
C THR A 117 -1.26 -2.16 16.73
N PHE A 118 -0.56 -2.88 15.84
CA PHE A 118 -0.68 -2.72 14.40
C PHE A 118 -2.02 -3.23 13.89
N TRP A 119 -2.47 -4.40 14.35
CA TRP A 119 -3.79 -4.92 14.00
C TRP A 119 -4.92 -4.01 14.49
N ARG A 120 -4.81 -3.48 15.71
CA ARG A 120 -5.75 -2.48 16.21
C ARG A 120 -5.82 -1.27 15.31
N HIS A 121 -4.68 -0.75 14.86
CA HIS A 121 -4.65 0.37 13.92
C HIS A 121 -5.32 0.03 12.58
N GLN A 122 -5.00 -1.13 11.99
CA GLN A 122 -5.62 -1.56 10.74
C GLN A 122 -7.14 -1.73 10.89
N TRP A 123 -7.60 -2.31 12.00
CA TRP A 123 -9.03 -2.44 12.30
C TRP A 123 -9.71 -1.08 12.44
N GLN A 124 -9.25 -0.26 13.39
CA GLN A 124 -9.89 1.01 13.71
C GLN A 124 -9.91 1.94 12.51
N LYS A 125 -8.81 2.00 11.75
CA LYS A 125 -8.70 2.90 10.60
C LYS A 125 -9.46 2.38 9.38
N HIS A 126 -9.44 1.07 9.10
CA HIS A 126 -9.92 0.53 7.84
C HIS A 126 -11.04 -0.50 8.00
N GLY A 127 -10.90 -1.45 8.93
CA GLY A 127 -11.86 -2.53 9.11
C GLY A 127 -13.24 -2.05 9.60
N THR A 128 -13.29 -1.03 10.44
CA THR A 128 -14.56 -0.41 10.91
C THR A 128 -15.39 0.20 9.77
N CYS A 129 -14.78 0.44 8.61
CA CYS A 129 -15.45 0.97 7.42
C CYS A 129 -15.99 -0.12 6.47
N ALA A 130 -15.82 -1.40 6.80
CA ALA A 130 -16.20 -2.53 5.96
C ALA A 130 -17.44 -3.30 6.48
N GLY A 131 -18.20 -2.70 7.41
CA GLY A 131 -19.32 -3.35 8.10
C GLY A 131 -20.50 -3.73 7.19
N ASP A 132 -20.62 -3.09 6.02
CA ASP A 132 -21.63 -3.39 5.00
C ASP A 132 -21.33 -4.66 4.20
N VAL A 133 -20.12 -5.23 4.31
CA VAL A 133 -19.74 -6.50 3.67
C VAL A 133 -19.87 -7.64 4.68
N PRO A 134 -20.82 -8.58 4.52
CA PRO A 134 -21.09 -9.62 5.53
C PRO A 134 -19.88 -10.50 5.89
N ALA A 135 -18.98 -10.71 4.93
CA ALA A 135 -17.73 -11.47 5.09
C ALA A 135 -16.64 -10.71 5.87
N LEU A 136 -16.77 -9.38 6.01
CA LEU A 136 -15.84 -8.52 6.74
C LEU A 136 -16.46 -7.88 7.98
N ASN A 137 -17.78 -7.97 8.15
CA ASN A 137 -18.49 -7.33 9.25
C ASN A 137 -18.07 -7.93 10.62
N GLY A 138 -17.36 -7.11 11.40
CA GLY A 138 -16.83 -7.44 12.71
C GLY A 138 -15.36 -7.86 12.70
N LEU A 139 -14.70 -7.59 13.82
CA LEU A 139 -13.25 -7.73 14.01
C LEU A 139 -12.72 -9.09 13.54
N PHE A 140 -13.31 -10.20 13.99
CA PHE A 140 -12.85 -11.55 13.61
C PHE A 140 -12.97 -11.78 12.10
N LYS A 141 -14.12 -11.46 11.52
CA LYS A 141 -14.41 -11.72 10.10
C LYS A 141 -13.48 -10.92 9.20
N PHE A 142 -13.23 -9.65 9.50
CA PHE A 142 -12.29 -8.82 8.77
C PHE A 142 -10.90 -9.45 8.66
N PHE A 143 -10.32 -9.87 9.79
CA PHE A 143 -9.00 -10.50 9.80
C PHE A 143 -9.00 -11.89 9.15
N ASN A 144 -9.99 -12.73 9.47
CA ASN A 144 -10.08 -14.10 8.97
C ASN A 144 -10.28 -14.16 7.45
N SER A 145 -11.21 -13.36 6.92
CA SER A 145 -11.48 -13.30 5.48
C SER A 145 -10.30 -12.70 4.71
N THR A 146 -9.64 -11.66 5.26
CA THR A 146 -8.43 -11.12 4.64
C THR A 146 -7.31 -12.16 4.58
N LEU A 147 -7.11 -12.95 5.64
CA LEU A 147 -6.15 -14.06 5.64
C LEU A 147 -6.49 -15.10 4.57
N ALA A 148 -7.77 -15.43 4.38
CA ALA A 148 -8.22 -16.37 3.36
C ALA A 148 -7.90 -15.86 1.95
N VAL A 149 -8.21 -14.59 1.65
CA VAL A 149 -7.89 -13.98 0.35
C VAL A 149 -6.39 -13.88 0.12
N TYR A 150 -5.61 -13.52 1.15
CA TYR A 150 -4.14 -13.51 1.07
C TYR A 150 -3.57 -14.89 0.71
N LYS A 151 -4.08 -15.97 1.33
CA LYS A 151 -3.65 -17.35 1.04
C LYS A 151 -4.04 -17.77 -0.38
N LYS A 152 -5.20 -17.34 -0.89
CA LYS A 152 -5.66 -17.59 -2.28
C LYS A 152 -4.73 -16.93 -3.31
N TYR A 153 -4.29 -15.69 -3.06
CA TYR A 153 -3.45 -14.91 -3.97
C TYR A 153 -2.03 -14.71 -3.42
N ASN A 154 -1.29 -15.81 -3.29
CA ASN A 154 0.05 -15.81 -2.73
C ASN A 154 1.09 -15.28 -3.74
N ILE A 155 1.43 -13.98 -3.61
CA ILE A 155 2.38 -13.31 -4.51
C ILE A 155 3.77 -13.96 -4.50
N PHE A 156 4.21 -14.47 -3.35
CA PHE A 156 5.52 -15.11 -3.26
C PHE A 156 5.63 -16.32 -4.20
N GLU A 157 4.58 -17.12 -4.24
CA GLU A 157 4.52 -18.33 -5.08
C GLU A 157 4.50 -17.97 -6.57
N PHE A 158 3.68 -17.01 -6.98
CA PHE A 158 3.63 -16.55 -8.37
C PHE A 158 4.98 -16.04 -8.89
N LEU A 159 5.66 -15.20 -8.10
CA LEU A 159 6.98 -14.69 -8.46
C LEU A 159 8.03 -15.82 -8.51
N SER A 160 8.05 -16.70 -7.51
CA SER A 160 9.02 -17.79 -7.42
C SER A 160 8.87 -18.80 -8.57
N ASN A 161 7.63 -19.15 -8.94
CA ASN A 161 7.33 -20.05 -10.07
C ASN A 161 7.75 -19.46 -11.42
N SER A 162 7.77 -18.12 -11.53
CA SER A 162 8.26 -17.39 -12.69
C SER A 162 9.75 -17.02 -12.61
N LEU A 163 10.49 -17.63 -11.68
CA LEU A 163 11.92 -17.39 -11.44
C LEU A 163 12.28 -15.94 -11.06
N ILE A 164 11.30 -15.15 -10.61
CA ILE A 164 11.52 -13.82 -10.01
C ILE A 164 11.80 -14.02 -8.53
N ARG A 165 13.08 -13.93 -8.17
CA ARG A 165 13.57 -14.16 -6.81
C ARG A 165 14.25 -12.94 -6.23
N PRO A 166 14.28 -12.80 -4.89
CA PRO A 166 15.03 -11.72 -4.27
C PRO A 166 16.51 -11.76 -4.64
N SER A 167 17.10 -10.60 -4.95
CA SER A 167 18.50 -10.47 -5.37
C SER A 167 19.07 -9.10 -4.96
N VAL A 168 20.36 -9.07 -4.63
CA VAL A 168 21.11 -7.82 -4.44
C VAL A 168 21.68 -7.27 -5.75
N VAL A 169 21.70 -8.09 -6.82
CA VAL A 169 22.28 -7.73 -8.13
C VAL A 169 21.19 -7.59 -9.19
N ARG A 170 20.32 -8.60 -9.32
CA ARG A 170 19.27 -8.59 -10.33
C ARG A 170 18.18 -7.60 -9.94
N THR A 171 17.80 -6.78 -10.92
CA THR A 171 16.65 -5.87 -10.83
C THR A 171 15.59 -6.34 -11.81
N TYR A 172 14.34 -5.92 -11.58
CA TYR A 172 13.19 -6.31 -12.38
C TYR A 172 12.42 -5.09 -12.84
N SER A 173 11.94 -5.12 -14.08
CA SER A 173 10.93 -4.19 -14.55
C SER A 173 9.57 -4.49 -13.92
N VAL A 174 8.71 -3.47 -13.89
CA VAL A 174 7.30 -3.64 -13.51
C VAL A 174 6.60 -4.67 -14.39
N SER A 175 6.93 -4.72 -15.68
CA SER A 175 6.31 -5.68 -16.61
C SER A 175 6.68 -7.12 -16.29
N GLU A 176 7.95 -7.40 -15.95
CA GLU A 176 8.38 -8.72 -15.52
C GLU A 176 7.63 -9.16 -14.25
N ILE A 177 7.61 -8.30 -13.22
CA ILE A 177 6.90 -8.58 -11.96
C ILE A 177 5.42 -8.84 -12.23
N ARG A 178 4.78 -8.00 -13.06
CA ARG A 178 3.37 -8.15 -13.40
C ARG A 178 3.10 -9.46 -14.12
N ASN A 179 3.88 -9.78 -15.15
CA ASN A 179 3.67 -10.96 -15.99
C ASN A 179 3.87 -12.27 -15.21
N ALA A 180 4.63 -12.24 -14.11
CA ALA A 180 4.78 -13.38 -13.21
C ALA A 180 3.54 -13.67 -12.34
N LEU A 181 2.59 -12.74 -12.24
CA LEU A 181 1.36 -12.94 -11.48
C LEU A 181 0.35 -13.82 -12.25
N SER A 182 -0.56 -14.46 -11.50
CA SER A 182 -1.66 -15.24 -12.09
C SER A 182 -2.59 -14.35 -12.93
N ASP A 183 -3.24 -14.95 -13.92
CA ASP A 183 -4.15 -14.23 -14.84
C ASP A 183 -5.26 -13.49 -14.10
N ASP A 184 -5.76 -14.06 -12.99
CA ASP A 184 -6.82 -13.49 -12.16
C ASP A 184 -6.48 -12.10 -11.60
N ILE A 185 -5.21 -11.86 -11.27
CA ILE A 185 -4.76 -10.61 -10.63
C ILE A 185 -3.79 -9.80 -11.49
N ARG A 186 -3.22 -10.37 -12.57
CA ARG A 186 -2.14 -9.77 -13.37
C ARG A 186 -2.39 -8.32 -13.75
N GLN A 187 -3.59 -8.00 -14.23
CA GLN A 187 -3.96 -6.64 -14.66
C GLN A 187 -4.67 -5.83 -13.56
N LYS A 188 -4.83 -6.42 -12.38
CA LYS A 188 -5.64 -5.91 -11.27
C LYS A 188 -4.75 -5.48 -10.09
N VAL A 189 -3.49 -5.15 -10.36
CA VAL A 189 -2.49 -4.81 -9.35
C VAL A 189 -1.86 -3.44 -9.60
N ASN A 190 -1.55 -2.76 -8.49
CA ASN A 190 -0.62 -1.65 -8.40
C ASN A 190 0.67 -2.14 -7.74
N ILE A 191 1.77 -2.00 -8.46
CA ILE A 191 3.12 -2.30 -7.98
C ILE A 191 3.70 -1.03 -7.37
N VAL A 192 4.17 -1.10 -6.13
CA VAL A 192 4.67 0.03 -5.38
C VAL A 192 6.13 -0.19 -5.02
N CYS A 193 6.93 0.81 -5.34
CA CYS A 193 8.34 0.86 -5.04
C CYS A 193 8.68 2.15 -4.29
N SER A 194 9.81 2.14 -3.58
CA SER A 194 10.34 3.30 -2.88
C SER A 194 11.66 3.75 -3.48
N GLN A 195 11.77 5.05 -3.74
CA GLN A 195 13.01 5.72 -4.18
C GLN A 195 13.89 6.14 -2.99
N ARG A 196 13.46 5.88 -1.75
CA ARG A 196 14.10 6.38 -0.53
C ARG A 196 15.16 5.44 0.05
N ALA A 197 15.38 4.28 -0.57
CA ALA A 197 16.38 3.35 -0.09
C ALA A 197 17.78 3.96 -0.28
N PRO A 198 18.58 4.11 0.80
CA PRO A 198 19.91 4.66 0.69
C PRO A 198 20.82 3.74 -0.12
N ASN A 199 21.82 4.30 -0.78
CA ASN A 199 22.86 3.56 -1.52
C ASN A 199 22.29 2.62 -2.60
N ARG A 200 21.19 3.03 -3.26
CA ARG A 200 20.59 2.30 -4.40
C ARG A 200 20.50 3.20 -5.62
N ASP A 201 20.84 2.64 -6.76
CA ASP A 201 20.77 3.27 -8.09
C ASP A 201 19.43 3.01 -8.80
N ALA A 202 18.48 2.35 -8.12
CA ALA A 202 17.14 2.06 -8.58
C ALA A 202 16.16 1.93 -7.40
N PRO A 203 14.85 2.12 -7.62
CA PRO A 203 13.85 1.98 -6.56
C PRO A 203 13.77 0.55 -6.03
N VAL A 204 13.32 0.40 -4.78
CA VAL A 204 13.14 -0.89 -4.11
C VAL A 204 11.65 -1.26 -4.11
N LEU A 205 11.31 -2.47 -4.54
CA LEU A 205 9.96 -3.02 -4.48
C LEU A 205 9.51 -3.17 -3.02
N THR A 206 8.40 -2.56 -2.65
CA THR A 206 7.90 -2.52 -1.27
C THR A 206 6.53 -3.16 -1.11
N GLU A 207 5.60 -2.94 -2.04
CA GLU A 207 4.24 -3.49 -1.96
C GLU A 207 3.74 -3.92 -3.34
N ILE A 208 2.90 -4.94 -3.37
CA ILE A 208 2.03 -5.23 -4.50
C ILE A 208 0.61 -5.24 -3.94
N ARG A 209 -0.21 -4.36 -4.50
CA ARG A 209 -1.56 -4.06 -4.03
C ARG A 209 -2.55 -4.47 -5.10
N PHE A 210 -3.48 -5.36 -4.81
CA PHE A 210 -4.53 -5.69 -5.77
C PHE A 210 -5.90 -5.31 -5.23
N CYS A 211 -6.83 -5.08 -6.15
CA CYS A 211 -8.14 -4.55 -5.84
C CYS A 211 -9.20 -5.65 -5.85
N LEU A 212 -10.15 -5.56 -4.93
CA LEU A 212 -11.20 -6.55 -4.70
C LEU A 212 -12.56 -5.87 -4.68
N ASP A 213 -13.59 -6.51 -5.25
CA ASP A 213 -14.96 -6.05 -5.05
C ASP A 213 -15.47 -6.38 -3.62
N LYS A 214 -16.75 -6.08 -3.37
CA LYS A 214 -17.41 -6.38 -2.10
C LYS A 214 -17.67 -7.88 -1.87
N ASN A 215 -17.47 -8.73 -2.89
CA ASN A 215 -17.45 -10.18 -2.76
C ASN A 215 -16.04 -10.73 -2.49
N LEU A 216 -15.04 -9.86 -2.35
CA LEU A 216 -13.63 -10.18 -2.17
C LEU A 216 -13.00 -10.88 -3.38
N GLU A 217 -13.51 -10.64 -4.58
CA GLU A 217 -12.95 -11.15 -5.82
C GLU A 217 -12.16 -10.05 -6.59
N PRO A 218 -11.08 -10.42 -7.31
CA PRO A 218 -10.22 -9.45 -7.97
C PRO A 218 -10.92 -8.61 -9.03
N VAL A 219 -10.82 -7.29 -8.88
CA VAL A 219 -11.27 -6.28 -9.86
C VAL A 219 -10.15 -5.33 -10.26
N ASN A 220 -10.30 -4.64 -11.39
CA ASN A 220 -9.29 -3.71 -11.87
C ASN A 220 -9.00 -2.62 -10.84
N CYS A 221 -7.72 -2.38 -10.59
CA CYS A 221 -7.32 -1.24 -9.78
C CYS A 221 -7.42 0.05 -10.59
N GLN A 222 -8.07 1.05 -10.01
CA GLN A 222 -8.09 2.40 -10.57
C GLN A 222 -6.77 3.16 -10.39
N GLY A 223 -5.99 2.80 -9.36
CA GLY A 223 -4.68 3.40 -9.10
C GLY A 223 -3.64 3.07 -10.18
N LYS A 224 -2.50 3.78 -10.13
CA LYS A 224 -1.31 3.45 -10.91
C LYS A 224 -0.22 2.93 -10.00
N ASN A 225 0.78 2.25 -10.59
CA ASN A 225 2.03 1.95 -9.92
C ASN A 225 2.65 3.19 -9.27
N GLY A 226 3.25 3.03 -8.10
CA GLY A 226 3.82 4.13 -7.32
C GLY A 226 5.33 4.00 -7.19
N GLY A 227 6.10 5.04 -7.52
CA GLY A 227 7.53 5.14 -7.20
C GLY A 227 8.48 4.17 -7.92
N CYS A 228 7.98 3.29 -8.79
CA CYS A 228 8.80 2.34 -9.54
C CYS A 228 9.53 2.99 -10.71
N GLY A 229 10.73 2.48 -11.01
CA GLY A 229 11.56 2.86 -12.15
C GLY A 229 11.51 1.83 -13.26
N ARG A 230 12.34 2.03 -14.31
CA ARG A 230 12.53 1.05 -15.40
C ARG A 230 13.02 -0.30 -14.88
N ARG A 231 13.83 -0.28 -13.83
CA ARG A 231 14.34 -1.43 -13.08
C ARG A 231 14.13 -1.18 -11.59
N ASN A 232 13.86 -2.23 -10.82
CA ASN A 232 13.53 -2.15 -9.40
C ASN A 232 14.19 -3.31 -8.64
N TYR A 233 14.74 -3.04 -7.47
CA TYR A 233 15.31 -4.05 -6.60
C TYR A 233 14.20 -4.84 -5.89
N TYR A 234 14.28 -6.16 -5.97
CA TYR A 234 13.54 -7.08 -5.10
C TYR A 234 14.54 -7.66 -4.09
N LEU A 235 14.71 -7.00 -2.93
CA LEU A 235 15.84 -7.28 -2.03
C LEU A 235 15.65 -8.58 -1.22
N PRO A 236 16.71 -9.37 -0.93
CA PRO A 236 16.60 -10.54 -0.07
C PRO A 236 16.41 -10.18 1.41
N ALA A 237 15.82 -11.10 2.18
CA ALA A 237 15.60 -10.91 3.62
C ALA A 237 16.88 -10.97 4.45
N ARG A 238 17.90 -11.67 3.95
CA ARG A 238 19.27 -11.68 4.50
C ARG A 238 20.14 -10.94 3.49
N SER A 239 20.75 -9.85 3.93
CA SER A 239 21.74 -9.07 3.18
C SER A 239 22.95 -8.88 4.08
#